data_AF-A0A1I0EZQ7-F1
#
_entry.id   AF-A0A1I0EZQ7-F1
#
_cell.length_a   1.000
_cell.length_b   1.000
_cell.length_c   1.000
_cell.angle_alpha   90.00
_cell.angle_beta   90.00
_cell.angle_gamma   90.00
#
_symmetry.space_group_name_H-M   'P 1'
#
loop_
_entity.id
_entity.type
_entity.pdbx_description
1 polymer ?
#
loop_
_entity_poly.entity_id
_entity_poly.type
_entity_poly.pdbx_seq_one_letter_code
_entity_poly.pdbx_strand_id
1 'polypeptide(L)'
;MTAPPEMPAETLLAEWEAHAQPAQTPDYPANRARVAAQFATLCAVLIDNDADINVDVDDARAVLRHATSLRVGSAGSSGPGRALRAARQAAAEAQAYHLGPAPEAPTATALLSILSHPTAELEMDELTTITEYLQQTLGNHQTEVIFGHGLQAGLPTELWVGVLFGYGPPLPPQPPRLLQPAPPPTNARTGRDFYFEAAAYLFMQRRRASSSLLQRQFLIGYNYATRLLNELAAAHIIAPDPEGRGWRLLVADEAALNELLAGLDEKLGD
;
A
#
# COMPACT_ATOMS: atom_id res chain seq x y z
N MET A 1 29.54 -11.52 -7.31
CA MET A 1 28.92 -10.27 -7.79
C MET A 1 27.45 -10.56 -7.99
N THR A 2 26.67 -10.40 -6.92
CA THR A 2 25.21 -10.36 -7.03
C THR A 2 24.85 -9.14 -7.86
N ALA A 3 24.01 -9.32 -8.88
CA ALA A 3 23.44 -8.20 -9.62
C ALA A 3 22.80 -7.22 -8.62
N PRO A 4 22.88 -5.90 -8.84
CA PRO A 4 22.11 -4.97 -8.02
C PRO A 4 20.65 -5.44 -8.03
N PRO A 5 19.91 -5.32 -6.90
CA PRO A 5 18.50 -5.66 -6.90
C PRO A 5 17.83 -4.91 -8.05
N GLU A 6 17.12 -5.63 -8.92
CA GLU A 6 16.31 -4.98 -9.95
C GLU A 6 15.45 -3.94 -9.25
N MET A 7 15.63 -2.67 -9.64
CA MET A 7 14.88 -1.57 -9.06
C MET A 7 13.41 -1.84 -9.37
N PRO A 8 12.51 -1.99 -8.38
CA PRO A 8 11.12 -2.37 -8.61
C PRO A 8 10.40 -1.43 -9.58
N ALA A 9 10.82 -0.17 -9.65
CA ALA A 9 10.32 0.80 -10.63
C ALA A 9 10.59 0.39 -12.09
N GLU A 10 11.79 -0.12 -12.42
CA GLU A 10 12.10 -0.58 -13.79
C GLU A 10 11.30 -1.83 -14.15
N THR A 11 11.14 -2.76 -13.21
CA THR A 11 10.31 -3.96 -13.41
C THR A 11 8.85 -3.58 -13.65
N LEU A 12 8.27 -2.70 -12.82
CA LEU A 12 6.89 -2.24 -12.98
C LEU A 12 6.69 -1.44 -14.27
N LEU A 13 7.66 -0.61 -14.68
CA LEU A 13 7.58 0.09 -15.95
C LEU A 13 7.68 -0.87 -17.13
N ALA A 14 8.53 -1.89 -17.08
CA ALA A 14 8.62 -2.90 -18.13
C ALA A 14 7.32 -3.73 -18.23
N GLU A 15 6.73 -4.13 -17.09
CA GLU A 15 5.40 -4.75 -17.03
C GLU A 15 4.33 -3.84 -17.65
N TRP A 16 4.42 -2.54 -17.38
CA TRP A 16 3.52 -1.55 -17.95
C TRP A 16 3.68 -1.43 -19.48
N GLU A 17 4.91 -1.23 -19.96
CA GLU A 17 5.23 -1.11 -21.38
C GLU A 17 4.78 -2.33 -22.19
N ALA A 18 4.91 -3.53 -21.62
CA ALA A 18 4.52 -4.79 -22.26
C ALA A 18 3.02 -4.85 -22.60
N HIS A 19 2.16 -4.28 -21.76
CA HIS A 19 0.71 -4.29 -21.98
C HIS A 19 0.17 -2.99 -22.59
N ALA A 20 0.71 -1.83 -22.20
CA ALA A 20 0.22 -0.53 -22.67
C ALA A 20 0.72 -0.17 -24.07
N GLN A 21 1.85 -0.76 -24.50
CA GLN A 21 2.44 -0.58 -25.83
C GLN A 21 2.50 0.91 -26.27
N PRO A 22 3.13 1.79 -25.47
CA PRO A 22 3.12 3.22 -25.74
C PRO A 22 3.83 3.54 -27.06
N ALA A 23 3.31 4.55 -27.76
CA ALA A 23 3.92 5.04 -29.00
C ALA A 23 5.35 5.53 -28.73
N GLN A 24 6.29 5.05 -29.55
CA GLN A 24 7.71 5.39 -29.44
C GLN A 24 8.01 6.74 -30.11
N THR A 25 7.55 7.82 -29.49
CA THR A 25 7.82 9.19 -29.93
C THR A 25 9.30 9.56 -29.69
N PRO A 26 9.86 10.57 -30.40
CA PRO A 26 11.24 11.00 -30.18
C PRO A 26 11.56 11.40 -28.73
N ASP A 27 10.59 11.93 -28.00
CA ASP A 27 10.73 12.36 -26.61
C ASP A 27 10.53 11.22 -25.59
N TYR A 28 10.03 10.05 -26.05
CA TYR A 28 9.70 8.92 -25.19
C TYR A 28 10.88 8.46 -24.32
N PRO A 29 12.13 8.27 -24.83
CA PRO A 29 13.24 7.83 -24.01
C PRO A 29 13.58 8.81 -22.88
N ALA A 30 13.53 10.12 -23.16
CA ALA A 30 13.81 11.15 -22.18
C ALA A 30 12.73 11.22 -21.09
N ASN A 31 11.46 11.12 -21.49
CA ASN A 31 10.33 11.08 -20.54
C ASN A 31 10.34 9.79 -19.72
N ARG A 32 10.64 8.64 -20.33
CA ARG A 32 10.75 7.35 -19.62
C ARG A 32 11.82 7.40 -18.55
N ALA A 33 12.99 7.94 -18.86
CA ALA A 33 14.08 8.07 -17.87
C ALA A 33 13.69 8.97 -16.68
N ARG A 34 12.97 10.07 -16.93
CA ARG A 34 12.47 10.96 -15.87
C ARG A 34 11.43 10.27 -15.00
N VAL A 35 10.43 9.65 -15.61
CA VAL A 35 9.37 8.92 -14.92
C VAL A 35 9.93 7.73 -14.14
N ALA A 36 10.93 7.02 -14.68
CA ALA A 36 11.64 5.95 -13.97
C ALA A 36 12.36 6.47 -12.72
N ALA A 37 13.04 7.62 -12.79
CA ALA A 37 13.70 8.21 -11.62
C ALA A 37 12.70 8.67 -10.55
N GLN A 38 11.58 9.28 -10.96
CA GLN A 38 10.49 9.66 -10.05
C GLN A 38 9.86 8.43 -9.40
N PHE A 39 9.58 7.40 -10.20
CA PHE A 39 8.96 6.18 -9.71
C PHE A 39 9.90 5.38 -8.81
N ALA A 40 11.20 5.37 -9.09
CA ALA A 40 12.21 4.82 -8.21
C ALA A 40 12.21 5.50 -6.83
N THR A 41 12.07 6.83 -6.81
CA THR A 41 11.94 7.59 -5.56
C THR A 41 10.69 7.17 -4.79
N LEU A 42 9.56 7.03 -5.50
CA LEU A 42 8.31 6.58 -4.90
C LEU A 42 8.40 5.14 -4.38
N CYS A 43 8.96 4.20 -5.15
CA CYS A 43 9.13 2.80 -4.75
C CYS A 43 10.12 2.63 -3.58
N ALA A 44 11.18 3.44 -3.51
CA ALA A 44 12.12 3.41 -2.39
C ALA A 44 11.40 3.70 -1.06
N VAL A 45 10.44 4.62 -1.10
CA VAL A 45 9.58 4.96 0.05
C VAL A 45 8.66 3.80 0.46
N LEU A 46 8.16 3.02 -0.50
CA LEU A 46 7.28 1.87 -0.26
C LEU A 46 8.00 0.67 0.37
N ILE A 47 9.30 0.53 0.13
CA ILE A 47 10.08 -0.64 0.54
C ILE A 47 10.71 -0.46 1.92
N ASP A 48 10.96 0.78 2.34
CA ASP A 48 11.86 1.11 3.45
C ASP A 48 11.17 1.64 4.71
N ASN A 49 9.95 1.19 5.07
CA ASN A 49 9.29 1.75 6.26
C ASN A 49 8.60 0.76 7.21
N ASP A 50 8.87 0.97 8.50
CA ASP A 50 8.04 0.67 9.67
C ASP A 50 6.78 1.57 9.67
N ALA A 51 5.98 1.52 8.60
CA ALA A 51 4.83 2.38 8.37
C ALA A 51 3.57 1.91 9.13
N ASP A 52 2.79 2.86 9.65
CA ASP A 52 1.48 2.60 10.28
C ASP A 52 0.40 2.19 9.25
N ILE A 53 0.52 2.64 7.99
CA ILE A 53 -0.35 2.26 6.87
C ILE A 53 0.53 1.90 5.66
N ASN A 54 0.71 0.61 5.44
CA ASN A 54 1.63 0.11 4.42
C ASN A 54 1.01 0.15 3.01
N VAL A 55 1.72 0.77 2.07
CA VAL A 55 1.52 0.62 0.63
C VAL A 55 2.74 -0.11 0.07
N ASP A 56 2.51 -1.09 -0.79
CA ASP A 56 3.57 -1.94 -1.32
C ASP A 56 3.67 -1.89 -2.86
N VAL A 57 4.62 -2.67 -3.39
CA VAL A 57 4.87 -2.78 -4.84
C VAL A 57 3.65 -3.35 -5.58
N ASP A 58 2.80 -4.16 -4.93
CA ASP A 58 1.59 -4.72 -5.53
C ASP A 58 0.49 -3.67 -5.68
N ASP A 59 0.40 -2.69 -4.77
CA ASP A 59 -0.50 -1.55 -4.91
C ASP A 59 -0.12 -0.68 -6.12
N ALA A 60 1.17 -0.39 -6.29
CA ALA A 60 1.67 0.32 -7.47
C ALA A 60 1.37 -0.47 -8.76
N ARG A 61 1.56 -1.79 -8.74
CA ARG A 61 1.18 -2.70 -9.83
C ARG A 61 -0.32 -2.67 -10.11
N ALA A 62 -1.17 -2.59 -9.08
CA ALA A 62 -2.62 -2.54 -9.22
C ALA A 62 -3.08 -1.27 -9.95
N VAL A 63 -2.46 -0.12 -9.65
CA VAL A 63 -2.71 1.15 -10.37
C VAL A 63 -2.33 1.04 -11.84
N LEU A 64 -1.21 0.39 -12.15
CA LEU A 64 -0.68 0.30 -13.51
C LEU A 64 -1.33 -0.79 -14.38
N ARG A 65 -1.92 -1.83 -13.79
CA ARG A 65 -2.41 -3.05 -14.50
C ARG A 65 -3.31 -2.79 -15.70
N HIS A 66 -4.13 -1.73 -15.63
CA HIS A 66 -5.10 -1.37 -16.65
C HIS A 66 -4.81 0.01 -17.27
N ALA A 67 -3.68 0.62 -16.92
CA ALA A 67 -3.33 1.95 -17.33
C ALA A 67 -2.72 1.93 -18.74
N THR A 68 -3.31 2.67 -19.67
CA THR A 68 -2.72 2.95 -20.99
C THR A 68 -1.76 4.14 -20.94
N SER A 69 -1.91 5.04 -19.99
CA SER A 69 -0.94 6.09 -19.68
C SER A 69 -0.73 6.26 -18.17
N LEU A 70 0.45 6.72 -17.79
CA LEU A 70 0.80 6.92 -16.39
C LEU A 70 1.54 8.24 -16.16
N ARG A 71 1.40 8.76 -14.94
CA ARG A 71 2.04 9.98 -14.45
C ARG A 71 2.54 9.76 -13.05
N VAL A 72 3.75 10.25 -12.75
CA VAL A 72 4.37 10.15 -11.43
C VAL A 72 4.87 11.52 -11.02
N GLY A 73 4.68 11.88 -9.77
CA GLY A 73 5.21 13.13 -9.23
C GLY A 73 5.41 13.03 -7.73
N SER A 74 6.32 13.84 -7.21
CA SER A 74 6.62 13.87 -5.79
C SER A 74 7.11 15.24 -5.33
N ALA A 75 6.84 15.60 -4.09
CA ALA A 75 7.33 16.86 -3.53
C ALA A 75 7.44 16.82 -2.02
N GLY A 76 8.46 17.52 -1.51
CA GLY A 76 8.64 17.78 -0.08
C GLY A 76 8.23 19.20 0.31
N SER A 77 7.66 19.39 1.49
CA SER A 77 7.36 20.71 2.04
C SER A 77 7.44 20.73 3.58
N SER A 78 7.72 21.91 4.14
CA SER A 78 7.82 22.14 5.59
C SER A 78 7.07 23.41 6.00
N GLY A 79 6.69 23.51 7.27
CA GLY A 79 6.05 24.69 7.86
C GLY A 79 4.55 24.84 7.53
N PRO A 80 3.94 25.99 7.86
CA PRO A 80 2.48 26.18 7.77
C PRO A 80 1.96 25.93 6.36
N GLY A 81 0.94 25.09 6.19
CA GLY A 81 0.36 24.76 4.88
C GLY A 81 1.24 23.86 3.99
N ARG A 82 2.17 23.10 4.58
CA ARG A 82 3.05 22.14 3.87
C ARG A 82 2.24 21.11 3.07
N ALA A 83 1.13 20.60 3.61
CA ALA A 83 0.29 19.59 2.99
C ALA A 83 -0.21 20.00 1.59
N LEU A 84 -0.89 21.15 1.51
CA LEU A 84 -1.38 21.68 0.23
C LEU A 84 -0.25 22.00 -0.73
N ARG A 85 0.88 22.55 -0.25
CA ARG A 85 2.03 22.86 -1.10
C ARG A 85 2.64 21.60 -1.70
N ALA A 86 2.88 20.58 -0.88
CA ALA A 86 3.44 19.31 -1.31
C ALA A 86 2.51 18.65 -2.34
N ALA A 87 1.20 18.59 -2.07
CA ALA A 87 0.22 18.03 -3.00
C ALA A 87 0.19 18.78 -4.35
N ARG A 88 0.19 20.12 -4.33
CA ARG A 88 0.22 20.95 -5.55
C ARG A 88 1.48 20.74 -6.37
N GLN A 89 2.64 20.67 -5.71
CA GLN A 89 3.91 20.47 -6.39
C GLN A 89 4.02 19.06 -6.98
N ALA A 90 3.63 18.03 -6.21
CA ALA A 90 3.61 16.66 -6.68
C ALA A 90 2.66 16.47 -7.88
N ALA A 91 1.45 17.05 -7.82
CA ALA A 91 0.51 17.02 -8.94
C ALA A 91 1.01 17.79 -10.17
N ALA A 92 1.65 18.94 -9.98
CA ALA A 92 2.24 19.72 -11.07
C ALA A 92 3.39 18.95 -11.76
N GLU A 93 4.23 18.28 -10.98
CA GLU A 93 5.30 17.43 -11.53
C GLU A 93 4.72 16.25 -12.31
N ALA A 94 3.70 15.58 -11.76
CA ALA A 94 3.01 14.48 -12.44
C ALA A 94 2.35 14.93 -13.75
N GLN A 95 1.87 16.17 -13.85
CA GLN A 95 1.30 16.71 -15.09
C GLN A 95 2.36 17.08 -16.12
N ALA A 96 3.58 17.41 -15.70
CA ALA A 96 4.66 17.83 -16.58
C ALA A 96 5.21 16.68 -17.44
N TYR A 97 5.26 15.46 -16.87
CA TYR A 97 5.80 14.28 -17.55
C TYR A 97 4.80 13.12 -17.52
N HIS A 98 4.55 12.52 -18.68
CA HIS A 98 3.65 11.38 -18.80
C HIS A 98 4.20 10.36 -19.80
N LEU A 99 3.85 9.09 -19.60
CA LEU A 99 4.07 8.02 -20.57
C LEU A 99 2.72 7.53 -21.09
N GLY A 100 2.64 7.25 -22.39
CA GLY A 100 1.40 6.84 -23.06
C GLY A 100 0.59 8.03 -23.61
N PRO A 101 -0.60 7.76 -24.17
CA PRO A 101 -1.45 8.79 -24.78
C PRO A 101 -1.99 9.78 -23.74
N ALA A 102 -2.37 10.97 -24.22
CA ALA A 102 -3.08 11.92 -23.39
C ALA A 102 -4.38 11.28 -22.84
N PRO A 103 -4.66 11.42 -21.53
CA PRO A 103 -5.82 10.79 -20.93
C PRO A 103 -7.11 11.41 -21.48
N GLU A 104 -7.99 10.57 -22.02
CA GLU A 104 -9.31 10.95 -22.52
C GLU A 104 -10.39 10.91 -21.44
N ALA A 105 -10.09 10.25 -20.31
CA ALA A 105 -10.99 10.05 -19.18
C ALA A 105 -10.25 10.33 -17.85
N PRO A 106 -10.97 10.71 -16.77
CA PRO A 106 -10.38 10.83 -15.45
C PRO A 106 -9.84 9.48 -14.98
N THR A 107 -8.81 9.52 -14.13
CA THR A 107 -8.20 8.31 -13.57
C THR A 107 -9.19 7.55 -12.68
N ALA A 108 -9.22 6.23 -12.83
CA ALA A 108 -10.02 5.35 -11.97
C ALA A 108 -9.28 4.99 -10.67
N THR A 109 -7.94 4.98 -10.70
CA THR A 109 -7.08 4.54 -9.60
C THR A 109 -5.82 5.40 -9.49
N ALA A 110 -5.53 5.83 -8.28
CA ALA A 110 -4.33 6.60 -7.94
C ALA A 110 -3.65 6.01 -6.70
N LEU A 111 -2.32 6.12 -6.65
CA LEU A 111 -1.54 5.85 -5.46
C LEU A 111 -1.16 7.19 -4.82
N LEU A 112 -1.31 7.28 -3.50
CA LEU A 112 -0.86 8.39 -2.69
C LEU A 112 0.04 7.84 -1.58
N SER A 113 1.31 8.23 -1.59
CA SER A 113 2.28 7.88 -0.56
C SER A 113 2.69 9.14 0.18
N ILE A 114 2.59 9.15 1.50
CA ILE A 114 2.98 10.27 2.35
C ILE A 114 4.04 9.82 3.33
N LEU A 115 5.12 10.58 3.43
CA LEU A 115 6.08 10.43 4.51
C LEU A 115 6.12 11.68 5.37
N SER A 116 6.16 11.48 6.67
CA SER A 116 6.26 12.58 7.65
C SER A 116 7.50 12.40 8.50
N HIS A 117 8.10 13.52 8.90
CA HIS A 117 9.19 13.48 9.85
C HIS A 117 8.63 13.15 11.26
N PRO A 118 9.30 12.34 12.10
CA PRO A 118 8.78 11.95 13.42
C PRO A 118 8.53 13.12 14.38
N THR A 119 9.19 14.26 14.17
CA THR A 119 8.97 15.47 14.98
C THR A 119 7.85 16.36 14.45
N ALA A 120 7.20 15.94 13.37
CA ALA A 120 6.28 16.75 12.58
C ALA A 120 5.32 15.81 11.83
N GLU A 121 4.62 14.97 12.58
CA GLU A 121 3.70 13.94 12.05
C GLU A 121 2.57 14.54 11.21
N LEU A 122 2.00 13.72 10.33
CA LEU A 122 0.86 14.09 9.48
C LEU A 122 -0.40 14.27 10.31
N GLU A 123 -1.04 15.43 10.21
CA GLU A 123 -2.33 15.66 10.84
C GLU A 123 -3.50 15.21 9.94
N MET A 124 -4.65 14.91 10.53
CA MET A 124 -5.85 14.49 9.78
C MET A 124 -6.36 15.59 8.84
N ASP A 125 -6.30 16.86 9.26
CA ASP A 125 -6.66 18.01 8.42
C ASP A 125 -5.73 18.15 7.22
N GLU A 126 -4.45 17.79 7.38
CA GLU A 126 -3.47 17.76 6.30
C GLU A 126 -3.78 16.65 5.30
N LEU A 127 -4.12 15.45 5.78
CA LEU A 127 -4.52 14.33 4.92
C LEU A 127 -5.78 14.66 4.11
N THR A 128 -6.79 15.25 4.75
CA THR A 128 -8.01 15.72 4.06
C THR A 128 -7.65 16.75 3.00
N THR A 129 -6.79 17.73 3.33
CA THR A 129 -6.35 18.77 2.39
C THR A 129 -5.68 18.16 1.14
N ILE A 130 -4.81 17.16 1.31
CA ILE A 130 -4.10 16.51 0.21
C ILE A 130 -5.08 15.71 -0.66
N THR A 131 -5.92 14.88 -0.04
CA THR A 131 -6.83 13.99 -0.75
C THR A 131 -7.90 14.77 -1.51
N GLU A 132 -8.49 15.81 -0.92
CA GLU A 132 -9.45 16.70 -1.58
C GLU A 132 -8.83 17.43 -2.77
N TYR A 133 -7.62 17.97 -2.60
CA TYR A 133 -6.92 18.64 -3.70
C TYR A 133 -6.65 17.70 -4.87
N LEU A 134 -6.20 16.47 -4.61
CA LEU A 134 -5.94 15.48 -5.64
C LEU A 134 -7.22 15.04 -6.35
N GLN A 135 -8.31 14.76 -5.61
CA GLN A 135 -9.60 14.41 -6.21
C GLN A 135 -10.16 15.53 -7.10
N GLN A 136 -10.05 16.78 -6.66
CA GLN A 136 -10.43 17.95 -7.47
C GLN A 136 -9.57 18.07 -8.74
N THR A 137 -8.26 17.87 -8.61
CA THR A 137 -7.32 17.94 -9.73
C THR A 137 -7.56 16.84 -10.77
N LEU A 138 -7.98 15.66 -10.32
CA LEU A 138 -8.28 14.51 -11.18
C LEU A 138 -9.69 14.55 -11.77
N GLY A 139 -10.53 15.51 -11.36
CA GLY A 139 -11.85 15.77 -11.95
C GLY A 139 -12.89 14.68 -11.70
N ASN A 140 -12.68 13.81 -10.70
CA ASN A 140 -13.59 12.69 -10.42
C ASN A 140 -13.65 12.35 -8.92
N HIS A 141 -14.86 12.33 -8.37
CA HIS A 141 -15.12 11.86 -7.00
C HIS A 141 -15.13 10.33 -6.87
N GLN A 142 -15.07 9.60 -7.98
CA GLN A 142 -15.03 8.13 -8.03
C GLN A 142 -13.63 7.56 -8.22
N THR A 143 -12.58 8.39 -8.25
CA THR A 143 -11.20 7.90 -8.28
C THR A 143 -10.90 7.16 -6.99
N GLU A 144 -10.54 5.89 -7.10
CA GLU A 144 -10.04 5.12 -5.98
C GLU A 144 -8.60 5.55 -5.67
N VAL A 145 -8.38 6.08 -4.46
CA VAL A 145 -7.03 6.45 -4.01
C VAL A 145 -6.55 5.41 -3.02
N ILE A 146 -5.47 4.71 -3.37
CA ILE A 146 -4.74 3.82 -2.46
C ILE A 146 -3.76 4.67 -1.69
N PHE A 147 -3.90 4.68 -0.36
CA PHE A 147 -3.16 5.57 0.53
C PHE A 147 -2.16 4.80 1.39
N GLY A 148 -0.92 5.31 1.45
CA GLY A 148 0.14 4.85 2.32
C GLY A 148 0.76 5.99 3.10
N HIS A 149 1.10 5.72 4.36
CA HIS A 149 1.75 6.69 5.24
C HIS A 149 2.84 6.02 6.06
N GLY A 150 4.00 6.68 6.13
CA GLY A 150 5.12 6.27 6.95
C GLY A 150 5.83 7.43 7.65
N LEU A 151 6.65 7.09 8.64
CA LEU A 151 7.49 8.04 9.37
C LEU A 151 8.95 7.84 9.00
N GLN A 152 9.65 8.93 8.65
CA GLN A 152 11.06 8.85 8.27
C GLN A 152 11.87 10.03 8.82
N ALA A 153 12.81 9.72 9.74
CA ALA A 153 13.68 10.71 10.38
C ALA A 153 14.69 11.36 9.42
N GLY A 154 15.01 10.71 8.30
CA GLY A 154 15.97 11.20 7.32
C GLY A 154 15.38 12.16 6.26
N LEU A 155 14.11 12.56 6.38
CA LEU A 155 13.49 13.41 5.37
C LEU A 155 14.12 14.80 5.34
N PRO A 156 14.40 15.35 4.14
CA PRO A 156 14.90 16.73 4.00
C PRO A 156 13.85 17.78 4.35
N THR A 157 12.57 17.41 4.38
CA THR A 157 11.41 18.25 4.69
C THR A 157 10.54 17.57 5.74
N GLU A 158 9.64 18.33 6.38
CA GLU A 158 8.72 17.77 7.39
C GLU A 158 7.71 16.80 6.78
N LEU A 159 7.28 17.05 5.54
CA LEU A 159 6.33 16.23 4.82
C LEU A 159 6.85 15.97 3.40
N TRP A 160 6.67 14.76 2.90
CA TRP A 160 6.88 14.37 1.51
C TRP A 160 5.64 13.67 0.99
N VAL A 161 5.22 14.02 -0.23
CA VAL A 161 4.03 13.47 -0.90
C VAL A 161 4.45 12.93 -2.26
N GLY A 162 4.14 11.67 -2.53
CA GLY A 162 4.31 11.00 -3.81
C GLY A 162 2.96 10.59 -4.38
N VAL A 163 2.79 10.77 -5.69
CA VAL A 163 1.58 10.37 -6.42
C VAL A 163 1.94 9.55 -7.65
N LEU A 164 1.14 8.51 -7.90
CA LEU A 164 1.13 7.76 -9.15
C LEU A 164 -0.31 7.74 -9.68
N PHE A 165 -0.51 8.21 -10.91
CA PHE A 165 -1.79 8.18 -11.59
C PHE A 165 -1.74 7.20 -12.75
N GLY A 166 -2.65 6.24 -12.76
CA GLY A 166 -2.91 5.36 -13.90
C GLY A 166 -4.15 5.85 -14.65
N TYR A 167 -4.02 6.08 -15.94
CA TYR A 167 -5.13 6.42 -16.82
C TYR A 167 -5.37 5.28 -17.78
N GLY A 168 -6.62 4.88 -17.96
CA GLY A 168 -6.99 3.76 -18.80
C GLY A 168 -8.49 3.74 -19.05
N PRO A 169 -8.99 2.75 -19.78
CA PRO A 169 -10.44 2.58 -19.93
C PRO A 169 -11.09 2.51 -18.55
N PRO A 170 -12.30 3.08 -18.38
CA PRO A 170 -13.01 3.01 -17.12
C PRO A 170 -13.08 1.56 -16.68
N LEU A 171 -12.62 1.28 -15.45
CA LEU A 171 -12.77 -0.04 -14.87
C LEU A 171 -14.26 -0.38 -14.89
N PRO A 172 -14.65 -1.62 -15.26
CA PRO A 172 -16.02 -2.05 -15.04
C PRO A 172 -16.38 -1.75 -13.58
N PRO A 173 -17.62 -1.32 -13.28
CA PRO A 173 -18.01 -1.00 -11.92
C PRO A 173 -17.60 -2.17 -11.04
N GLN A 174 -16.65 -1.90 -10.14
CA GLN A 174 -16.28 -2.88 -9.13
C GLN A 174 -17.59 -3.21 -8.42
N PRO A 175 -17.90 -4.50 -8.15
CA PRO A 175 -19.00 -4.81 -7.26
C PRO A 175 -18.83 -3.94 -6.02
N PRO A 176 -19.90 -3.32 -5.49
CA PRO A 176 -19.78 -2.42 -4.36
C PRO A 176 -18.87 -3.10 -3.35
N ARG A 177 -17.77 -2.43 -2.98
CA ARG A 177 -16.98 -2.88 -1.83
C ARG A 177 -18.02 -3.11 -0.75
N LEU A 178 -18.25 -4.36 -0.40
CA LEU A 178 -19.13 -4.69 0.72
C LEU A 178 -18.63 -3.77 1.82
N LEU A 179 -19.49 -2.88 2.33
CA LEU A 179 -19.18 -2.04 3.48
C LEU A 179 -18.51 -2.98 4.45
N GLN A 180 -17.20 -2.83 4.60
CA GLN A 180 -16.49 -3.75 5.47
C GLN A 180 -17.12 -3.48 6.83
N PRO A 181 -17.66 -4.52 7.50
CA PRO A 181 -18.15 -4.32 8.84
C PRO A 181 -17.03 -3.63 9.62
N ALA A 182 -17.39 -2.63 10.44
CA ALA A 182 -16.42 -1.95 11.29
C ALA A 182 -15.51 -3.01 11.93
N PRO A 183 -14.18 -2.76 11.98
CA PRO A 183 -13.24 -3.73 12.51
C PRO A 183 -13.81 -4.28 13.82
N PRO A 184 -13.98 -5.61 13.96
CA PRO A 184 -14.65 -6.15 15.13
C PRO A 184 -13.93 -5.66 16.38
N PRO A 185 -14.69 -5.35 17.45
CA PRO A 185 -14.11 -4.83 18.67
C PRO A 185 -13.04 -5.81 19.19
N THR A 186 -11.88 -5.28 19.60
CA THR A 186 -10.87 -6.02 20.34
C THR A 186 -11.56 -6.79 21.47
N ASN A 187 -11.22 -8.07 21.64
CA ASN A 187 -11.83 -8.90 22.67
C ASN A 187 -11.49 -8.32 24.05
N ALA A 188 -12.48 -7.71 24.70
CA ALA A 188 -12.31 -7.01 25.98
C ALA A 188 -11.82 -7.92 27.12
N ARG A 189 -11.93 -9.24 26.98
CA ARG A 189 -11.47 -10.22 27.97
C ARG A 189 -9.97 -10.55 27.85
N THR A 190 -9.42 -10.50 26.62
CA THR A 190 -8.05 -10.95 26.33
C THR A 190 -7.18 -9.85 25.74
N GLY A 191 -7.73 -8.68 25.43
CA GLY A 191 -7.00 -7.59 24.76
C GLY A 191 -6.57 -7.90 23.32
N ARG A 192 -6.95 -9.08 22.78
CA ARG A 192 -6.57 -9.56 21.45
C ARG A 192 -7.60 -9.29 20.38
N ASP A 193 -7.20 -9.40 19.13
CA ASP A 193 -8.12 -9.35 18.00
C ASP A 193 -9.27 -10.37 18.13
N PHE A 194 -10.48 -9.94 17.82
CA PHE A 194 -11.66 -10.81 17.90
C PHE A 194 -11.54 -12.09 17.07
N TYR A 195 -10.83 -12.04 15.93
CA TYR A 195 -10.62 -13.18 15.06
C TYR A 195 -9.33 -13.95 15.34
N PHE A 196 -8.54 -13.58 16.36
CA PHE A 196 -7.25 -14.16 16.66
C PHE A 196 -7.24 -15.70 16.71
N GLU A 197 -8.01 -16.28 17.63
CA GLU A 197 -8.07 -17.74 17.79
C GLU A 197 -8.66 -18.42 16.54
N ALA A 198 -9.75 -17.85 16.01
CA ALA A 198 -10.43 -18.39 14.83
C ALA A 198 -9.50 -18.42 13.61
N ALA A 199 -8.65 -17.42 13.44
CA ALA A 199 -7.66 -17.36 12.38
C ALA A 199 -6.54 -18.40 12.57
N ALA A 200 -6.09 -18.64 13.80
CA ALA A 200 -5.11 -19.68 14.10
C ALA A 200 -5.64 -21.09 13.73
N TYR A 201 -6.88 -21.42 14.12
CA TYR A 201 -7.52 -22.67 13.72
C TYR A 201 -7.73 -22.78 12.22
N LEU A 202 -8.16 -21.68 11.57
CA LEU A 202 -8.34 -21.66 10.12
C LEU A 202 -7.03 -22.00 9.38
N PHE A 203 -5.91 -21.42 9.81
CA PHE A 203 -4.60 -21.71 9.24
C PHE A 203 -4.17 -23.15 9.49
N MET A 204 -4.45 -23.69 10.69
CA MET A 204 -4.17 -25.09 11.01
C MET A 204 -4.96 -26.04 10.09
N GLN A 205 -6.25 -25.79 9.92
CA GLN A 205 -7.15 -26.60 9.10
C GLN A 205 -6.77 -26.55 7.61
N ARG A 206 -6.44 -25.36 7.10
CA ARG A 206 -6.12 -25.16 5.67
C ARG A 206 -4.65 -25.40 5.34
N ARG A 207 -3.79 -25.58 6.35
CA ARG A 207 -2.32 -25.70 6.24
C ARG A 207 -1.68 -24.60 5.38
N ARG A 208 -2.28 -23.41 5.37
CA ARG A 208 -1.83 -22.26 4.58
C ARG A 208 -2.20 -20.98 5.31
N ALA A 209 -1.21 -20.12 5.54
CA ALA A 209 -1.41 -18.80 6.12
C ALA A 209 -1.21 -17.71 5.04
N SER A 210 -2.23 -16.88 4.83
CA SER A 210 -2.11 -15.71 3.96
C SER A 210 -3.17 -14.65 4.28
N SER A 211 -2.85 -13.40 3.99
CA SER A 211 -3.76 -12.27 4.16
C SER A 211 -5.04 -12.46 3.34
N SER A 212 -4.93 -12.94 2.10
CA SER A 212 -6.09 -13.20 1.23
C SER A 212 -6.99 -14.36 1.70
N LEU A 213 -6.48 -15.28 2.53
CA LEU A 213 -7.30 -16.33 3.15
C LEU A 213 -8.18 -15.72 4.25
N LEU A 214 -7.59 -14.88 5.11
CA LEU A 214 -8.29 -14.19 6.18
C LEU A 214 -9.34 -13.21 5.65
N GLN A 215 -8.98 -12.40 4.66
CA GLN A 215 -9.91 -11.46 4.02
C GLN A 215 -11.17 -12.15 3.50
N ARG A 216 -11.03 -13.33 2.87
CA ARG A 216 -12.15 -14.08 2.32
C ARG A 216 -12.97 -14.81 3.39
N GLN A 217 -12.31 -15.39 4.39
CA GLN A 217 -13.01 -16.19 5.40
C GLN A 217 -13.74 -15.33 6.43
N PHE A 218 -13.15 -14.21 6.83
CA PHE A 218 -13.68 -13.32 7.86
C PHE A 218 -14.29 -12.04 7.31
N LEU A 219 -14.28 -11.86 5.98
CA LEU A 219 -14.81 -10.66 5.30
C LEU A 219 -14.21 -9.35 5.84
N ILE A 220 -12.93 -9.40 6.17
CA ILE A 220 -12.13 -8.29 6.71
C ILE A 220 -11.24 -7.68 5.63
N GLY A 221 -10.90 -6.40 5.78
CA GLY A 221 -9.98 -5.71 4.87
C GLY A 221 -8.53 -6.17 4.98
N TYR A 222 -7.72 -5.79 3.99
CA TYR A 222 -6.29 -6.10 3.94
C TYR A 222 -5.56 -5.64 5.20
N ASN A 223 -5.71 -4.38 5.61
CA ASN A 223 -5.02 -3.82 6.78
C ASN A 223 -5.36 -4.58 8.08
N TYR A 224 -6.63 -4.97 8.24
CA TYR A 224 -7.06 -5.77 9.39
C TYR A 224 -6.45 -7.18 9.32
N ALA A 225 -6.47 -7.82 8.15
CA ALA A 225 -5.87 -9.13 7.95
C ALA A 225 -4.34 -9.12 8.22
N THR A 226 -3.64 -8.04 7.85
CA THR A 226 -2.21 -7.87 8.11
C THR A 226 -1.92 -7.69 9.59
N ARG A 227 -2.70 -6.85 10.31
CA ARG A 227 -2.56 -6.73 11.77
C ARG A 227 -2.79 -8.07 12.47
N LEU A 228 -3.81 -8.81 12.05
CA LEU A 228 -4.12 -10.14 12.57
C LEU A 228 -3.00 -11.16 12.28
N LEU A 229 -2.37 -11.11 11.10
CA LEU A 229 -1.19 -11.92 10.79
C LEU A 229 -0.01 -11.58 11.70
N ASN A 230 0.28 -10.31 11.91
CA ASN A 230 1.39 -9.86 12.75
C ASN A 230 1.17 -10.29 14.22
N GLU A 231 -0.07 -10.23 14.71
CA GLU A 231 -0.41 -10.71 16.05
C GLU A 231 -0.20 -12.23 16.18
N LEU A 232 -0.62 -13.01 15.18
CA LEU A 232 -0.39 -14.46 15.13
C LEU A 232 1.11 -14.79 15.02
N ALA A 233 1.90 -13.95 14.35
CA ALA A 233 3.34 -14.11 14.24
C ALA A 233 4.05 -13.82 15.57
N ALA A 234 3.65 -12.75 16.27
CA ALA A 234 4.15 -12.42 17.60
C ALA A 234 3.84 -13.54 18.62
N ALA A 235 2.70 -14.21 18.44
CA ALA A 235 2.31 -15.39 19.21
C ALA A 235 3.03 -16.68 18.81
N HIS A 236 3.97 -16.64 17.87
CA HIS A 236 4.72 -17.81 17.38
C HIS A 236 3.83 -18.90 16.76
N ILE A 237 2.66 -18.52 16.23
CA ILE A 237 1.76 -19.45 15.51
C ILE A 237 2.19 -19.58 14.06
N ILE A 238 2.62 -18.45 13.46
CA ILE A 238 3.13 -18.37 12.09
C ILE A 238 4.48 -17.65 12.06
N ALA A 239 5.23 -17.82 10.98
CA ALA A 239 6.43 -17.05 10.67
C ALA A 239 6.55 -16.80 9.16
N PRO A 240 7.31 -15.77 8.74
CA PRO A 240 7.71 -15.63 7.34
C PRO A 240 8.43 -16.91 6.86
N ASP A 241 8.11 -17.34 5.64
CA ASP A 241 8.83 -18.43 4.97
C ASP A 241 10.26 -17.94 4.63
N PRO A 242 11.33 -18.66 4.99
CA PRO A 242 12.70 -18.28 4.69
C PRO A 242 13.01 -18.18 3.19
N GLU A 243 12.20 -18.80 2.33
CA GLU A 243 12.28 -18.70 0.87
C GLU A 243 11.40 -17.56 0.31
N GLY A 244 10.80 -16.72 1.17
CA GLY A 244 10.01 -15.55 0.76
C GLY A 244 8.62 -15.88 0.22
N ARG A 245 8.13 -17.11 0.37
CA ARG A 245 6.84 -17.58 -0.19
C ARG A 245 5.60 -17.26 0.68
N GLY A 246 5.69 -16.24 1.53
CA GLY A 246 4.60 -15.82 2.42
C GLY A 246 4.77 -16.34 3.85
N TRP A 247 3.72 -16.93 4.42
CA TRP A 247 3.67 -17.33 5.84
C TRP A 247 3.62 -18.84 6.00
N ARG A 248 4.48 -19.38 6.87
CA ARG A 248 4.47 -20.79 7.29
C ARG A 248 3.91 -20.94 8.69
N LEU A 249 3.21 -22.04 8.94
CA LEU A 249 2.78 -22.41 10.29
C LEU A 249 3.96 -22.98 11.08
N LEU A 250 4.10 -22.55 12.33
CA LEU A 250 5.07 -23.08 13.27
C LEU A 250 4.49 -24.22 14.12
N VAL A 251 3.17 -24.26 14.24
CA VAL A 251 2.46 -25.25 15.07
C VAL A 251 2.17 -26.53 14.26
N ALA A 252 2.46 -27.69 14.85
CA ALA A 252 2.36 -28.98 14.17
C ALA A 252 0.92 -29.49 14.03
N ASP A 253 0.09 -29.34 15.06
CA ASP A 253 -1.27 -29.85 15.11
C ASP A 253 -2.18 -29.00 16.02
N GLU A 254 -3.47 -29.35 16.06
CA GLU A 254 -4.46 -28.66 16.88
C GLU A 254 -4.22 -28.80 18.39
N ALA A 255 -3.60 -29.90 18.84
CA ALA A 255 -3.32 -30.09 20.27
C ALA A 255 -2.25 -29.09 20.74
N ALA A 256 -1.15 -28.97 19.99
CA ALA A 256 -0.11 -27.98 20.25
C ALA A 256 -0.64 -26.54 20.13
N LEU A 257 -1.58 -26.29 19.21
CA LEU A 257 -2.22 -24.98 19.09
C LEU A 257 -3.04 -24.64 20.34
N ASN A 258 -3.83 -25.58 20.84
CA ASN A 258 -4.67 -25.37 22.01
C ASN A 258 -3.83 -25.07 23.27
N GLU A 259 -2.73 -25.79 23.45
CA GLU A 259 -1.81 -25.57 24.58
C GLU A 259 -1.17 -24.17 24.50
N LEU A 260 -0.76 -23.75 23.31
CA LEU A 260 -0.19 -22.42 23.08
C LEU A 260 -1.22 -21.31 23.33
N LEU A 261 -2.46 -21.47 22.84
CA LEU A 261 -3.55 -20.50 23.06
C LEU A 261 -3.90 -20.40 24.56
N ALA A 262 -3.95 -21.52 25.28
CA ALA A 262 -4.21 -21.53 26.72
C ALA A 262 -3.11 -20.79 27.51
N GLY A 263 -1.84 -21.05 27.21
CA GLY A 263 -0.72 -20.37 27.89
C GLY A 263 -0.60 -18.88 27.55
N LEU A 264 -1.15 -18.46 26.41
CA LEU A 264 -1.25 -17.05 26.05
C LEU A 264 -2.31 -16.32 26.88
N ASP A 265 -3.44 -16.96 27.21
CA ASP A 265 -4.50 -16.35 28.04
C ASP A 265 -4.10 -16.21 29.51
N GLU A 266 -3.31 -17.14 30.05
CA GLU A 266 -2.81 -17.06 31.43
C GLU A 266 -1.84 -15.88 31.65
N LYS A 267 -0.99 -15.56 30.66
CA LYS A 267 0.00 -14.47 30.74
C LYS A 267 -0.58 -13.05 30.76
N LEU A 268 -1.88 -12.88 30.49
CA LEU A 268 -2.57 -11.59 30.55
C LEU A 268 -3.36 -11.38 31.84
N GLY A 269 -3.45 -12.40 32.70
CA GLY A 269 -4.16 -12.34 33.98
C GLY A 269 -3.31 -11.93 35.19
N ASP A 270 -1.99 -11.79 35.02
CA ASP A 270 -1.02 -11.28 36.01
C ASP A 270 -0.62 -9.83 35.69
#